data_AF-A0A3E0QID5-F1
#
_entry.id   AF-A0A3E0QID5-F1
#
_cell.length_a   1.000
_cell.length_b   1.000
_cell.length_c   1.000
_cell.angle_alpha   90.00
_cell.angle_beta   90.00
_cell.angle_gamma   90.00
#
_symmetry.space_group_name_H-M   'P 1'
#
loop_
_entity.id
_entity.type
_entity.pdbx_description
1 polymer ?
#
loop_
_entity_poly.entity_id
_entity_poly.type
_entity_poly.pdbx_seq_one_letter_code
_entity_poly.pdbx_strand_id
1 'polypeptide(L)'
;MNLSLIFVSSHTVNSVSMRILPVLLYLQLAFMPFLVSAQFPQHKMTEQEKLLMPQYLREARSHSNRFSVPFSAVRASAEWEEIDALTITWTGFQSILKEIVRAAAVETRVIIVCSDSNTVKNYLTSNGVSLTNTEYLIAPFNSIWCRDYGQWNVYTNDVDTLALVDWIYNRPRAKDDSVPASVQRHTGLPMYTMTQAPFDLVHTGGNFMTDGWGTGFSSRLILDENSGKTESEIDSLMHRFMGINRYIKMSNLPYDQIHHIDMHMKLLDEETILVGEYPPGVADGPQIEANLQYVLNNFNSVFGTPYKVIRIPMPPDNFNAYPNTGGDYRTYTNATFVNKTVLVPTYEERHDTTALRIWRESLPGYNIVGINCNSIIPSLGAIHCITKEVASSDPLLISHQAYRDAIASTSAYQIDSRILHRSGISSANVWYRTDTTQLYSSVAMTLTDTLLNLWTGFIPQQNPGSTVYYYIEASSISGKTQTRPLPAPAAYWKFNIILNTEINNSISSVIFEVADIFPNPSKGITCIPVQSENIRQFEVGLYNIHGQKISDIFTGQISGEKKLFFDSRELASGVYFIRIQDLEHSILKKIIVR
;
A
#
# COMPACT_ATOMS: atom_id res chain seq x y z
N MET A 1 -74.30 -13.90 -13.72
CA MET A 1 -75.76 -13.61 -13.68
C MET A 1 -76.14 -13.23 -12.25
N ASN A 2 -77.27 -12.54 -12.08
CA ASN A 2 -77.65 -11.80 -10.87
C ASN A 2 -77.74 -12.69 -9.60
N LEU A 3 -77.35 -12.27 -8.38
CA LEU A 3 -77.74 -11.10 -7.55
C LEU A 3 -79.14 -11.26 -6.90
N SER A 4 -79.21 -11.27 -5.56
CA SER A 4 -80.26 -10.70 -4.65
C SER A 4 -80.46 -11.55 -3.37
N LEU A 5 -80.38 -11.10 -2.08
CA LEU A 5 -80.80 -9.87 -1.34
C LEU A 5 -82.23 -9.99 -0.73
N ILE A 6 -82.60 -9.75 0.56
CA ILE A 6 -82.01 -9.36 1.89
C ILE A 6 -82.97 -9.95 3.01
N PHE A 7 -82.70 -9.72 4.33
CA PHE A 7 -83.64 -9.52 5.48
C PHE A 7 -83.75 -10.62 6.58
N VAL A 8 -83.84 -10.34 7.91
CA VAL A 8 -83.43 -9.17 8.75
C VAL A 8 -83.59 -9.42 10.28
N SER A 9 -82.80 -8.70 11.12
CA SER A 9 -83.08 -8.13 12.49
C SER A 9 -83.81 -8.95 13.60
N SER A 10 -83.90 -8.58 14.89
CA SER A 10 -83.22 -7.61 15.80
C SER A 10 -83.66 -7.84 17.26
N HIS A 11 -82.80 -7.46 18.22
CA HIS A 11 -83.11 -6.97 19.60
C HIS A 11 -83.86 -7.87 20.62
N THR A 12 -83.30 -7.94 21.84
CA THR A 12 -83.89 -7.30 23.05
C THR A 12 -82.91 -7.27 24.23
N VAL A 13 -83.18 -6.44 25.25
CA VAL A 13 -82.31 -6.08 26.37
C VAL A 13 -83.02 -6.33 27.71
N ASN A 14 -82.31 -6.79 28.74
CA ASN A 14 -82.51 -6.47 30.17
C ASN A 14 -81.32 -7.05 30.99
N SER A 15 -80.47 -6.21 31.60
CA SER A 15 -80.50 -5.78 33.03
C SER A 15 -80.32 -6.95 34.01
N VAL A 16 -79.34 -6.94 34.94
CA VAL A 16 -79.29 -6.12 36.16
C VAL A 16 -77.83 -6.00 36.72
N SER A 17 -77.52 -4.84 37.30
CA SER A 17 -76.56 -4.46 38.38
C SER A 17 -75.53 -5.48 38.95
N MET A 18 -74.32 -5.14 39.45
CA MET A 18 -73.65 -3.84 39.66
C MET A 18 -72.12 -4.01 39.88
N ARG A 19 -71.30 -3.12 39.28
CA ARG A 19 -69.90 -2.76 39.64
C ARG A 19 -68.85 -3.89 39.81
N ILE A 20 -68.07 -4.11 38.76
CA ILE A 20 -66.64 -4.46 38.85
C ILE A 20 -65.86 -3.36 38.10
N LEU A 21 -64.76 -2.88 38.69
CA LEU A 21 -63.83 -1.94 38.07
C LEU A 21 -62.68 -2.75 37.45
N PRO A 22 -62.45 -2.76 36.12
CA PRO A 22 -61.26 -3.37 35.53
C PRO A 22 -60.18 -2.32 35.23
N VAL A 23 -58.97 -2.64 35.67
CA VAL A 23 -57.72 -1.95 35.36
C VAL A 23 -57.52 -1.82 33.84
N LEU A 24 -57.07 -0.65 33.37
CA LEU A 24 -56.60 -0.49 31.99
C LEU A 24 -55.37 -1.36 31.74
N LEU A 25 -55.41 -2.20 30.70
CA LEU A 25 -54.20 -2.74 30.08
C LEU A 25 -54.31 -2.57 28.56
N TYR A 26 -53.56 -1.60 28.02
CA TYR A 26 -53.43 -1.36 26.59
C TYR A 26 -52.67 -2.53 25.94
N LEU A 27 -53.34 -3.31 25.10
CA LEU A 27 -52.69 -4.33 24.28
C LEU A 27 -52.24 -3.71 22.94
N GLN A 28 -51.18 -2.90 22.96
CA GLN A 28 -50.50 -2.49 21.73
C GLN A 28 -49.58 -3.62 21.25
N LEU A 29 -50.08 -4.44 20.32
CA LEU A 29 -49.29 -5.39 19.56
C LEU A 29 -48.37 -4.64 18.58
N ALA A 30 -47.23 -4.18 19.09
CA ALA A 30 -46.14 -3.65 18.27
C ALA A 30 -45.46 -4.81 17.52
N PHE A 31 -45.82 -5.00 16.25
CA PHE A 31 -45.00 -5.75 15.30
C PHE A 31 -43.69 -4.97 15.08
N MET A 32 -42.67 -5.22 15.90
CA MET A 32 -41.30 -4.84 15.55
C MET A 32 -40.78 -5.81 14.50
N PRO A 33 -40.41 -5.34 13.29
CA PRO A 33 -39.57 -6.15 12.42
C PRO A 33 -38.19 -6.21 13.07
N PHE A 34 -37.82 -7.39 13.58
CA PHE A 34 -36.43 -7.69 13.93
C PHE A 34 -35.61 -7.76 12.63
N LEU A 35 -35.24 -6.60 12.11
CA LEU A 35 -34.13 -6.45 11.18
C LEU A 35 -32.84 -6.74 11.95
N VAL A 36 -32.56 -8.04 12.13
CA VAL A 36 -31.20 -8.49 12.43
C VAL A 36 -30.37 -8.26 11.16
N SER A 37 -29.89 -7.02 10.99
CA SER A 37 -28.76 -6.83 10.11
C SER A 37 -27.60 -7.63 10.69
N ALA A 38 -26.94 -8.44 9.86
CA ALA A 38 -25.72 -9.12 10.28
C ALA A 38 -24.66 -8.03 10.52
N GLN A 39 -24.52 -7.61 11.78
CA GLN A 39 -23.58 -6.57 12.16
C GLN A 39 -22.16 -7.16 12.10
N PHE A 40 -21.54 -7.05 10.92
CA PHE A 40 -20.17 -7.50 10.72
C PHE A 40 -19.21 -6.75 11.68
N PRO A 41 -18.14 -7.39 12.17
CA PRO A 41 -17.18 -6.74 13.03
C PRO A 41 -16.57 -5.53 12.32
N GLN A 42 -16.69 -4.35 12.93
CA GLN A 42 -16.06 -3.13 12.41
C GLN A 42 -14.54 -3.33 12.32
N HIS A 43 -13.88 -2.75 11.32
CA HIS A 43 -12.43 -2.86 11.18
C HIS A 43 -11.71 -2.16 12.35
N LYS A 44 -12.21 -0.98 12.73
CA LYS A 44 -11.85 -0.29 13.98
C LYS A 44 -12.31 -1.05 15.23
N MET A 45 -11.62 -0.79 16.33
CA MET A 45 -11.96 -1.31 17.65
C MET A 45 -13.21 -0.60 18.21
N THR A 46 -14.22 -1.38 18.60
CA THR A 46 -15.40 -0.90 19.30
C THR A 46 -15.10 -0.54 20.76
N GLU A 47 -15.97 0.25 21.42
CA GLU A 47 -15.80 0.58 22.84
C GLU A 47 -15.80 -0.66 23.75
N GLN A 48 -16.56 -1.70 23.40
CA GLN A 48 -16.53 -2.97 24.12
C GLN A 48 -15.18 -3.69 23.95
N GLU A 49 -14.62 -3.70 22.74
CA GLU A 49 -13.29 -4.27 22.49
C GLU A 49 -12.19 -3.50 23.22
N LYS A 50 -12.27 -2.16 23.32
CA LYS A 50 -11.32 -1.37 24.12
C LYS A 50 -11.29 -1.79 25.59
N LEU A 51 -12.44 -2.14 26.17
CA LEU A 51 -12.52 -2.67 27.54
C LEU A 51 -11.94 -4.09 27.69
N LEU A 52 -11.99 -4.91 26.63
CA LEU A 52 -11.43 -6.27 26.61
C LEU A 52 -9.92 -6.31 26.34
N MET A 53 -9.38 -5.30 25.64
CA MET A 53 -7.98 -5.23 25.23
C MET A 53 -6.96 -5.52 26.36
N PRO A 54 -7.07 -4.96 27.58
CA PRO A 54 -6.11 -5.25 28.65
C PRO A 54 -6.11 -6.71 29.12
N GLN A 55 -7.25 -7.41 29.01
CA GLN A 55 -7.33 -8.85 29.32
C GLN A 55 -6.72 -9.66 28.18
N TYR A 56 -7.15 -9.41 26.95
CA TYR A 56 -6.65 -10.09 25.76
C TYR A 56 -5.12 -9.99 25.64
N LEU A 57 -4.52 -8.82 25.87
CA LEU A 57 -3.06 -8.67 25.82
C LEU A 57 -2.31 -9.44 26.91
N ARG A 58 -2.92 -9.70 28.08
CA ARG A 58 -2.33 -10.59 29.09
C ARG A 58 -2.43 -12.05 28.64
N GLU A 59 -3.56 -12.43 28.06
CA GLU A 59 -3.80 -13.78 27.55
C GLU A 59 -2.84 -14.09 26.39
N ALA A 60 -2.80 -13.26 25.34
CA ALA A 60 -1.91 -13.42 24.19
C ALA A 60 -0.43 -13.57 24.61
N ARG A 61 0.05 -12.72 25.53
CA ARG A 61 1.43 -12.79 26.08
C ARG A 61 1.72 -14.03 26.93
N SER A 62 0.69 -14.67 27.49
CA SER A 62 0.83 -15.85 28.35
C SER A 62 0.75 -17.18 27.62
N HIS A 63 0.36 -17.19 26.34
CA HIS A 63 0.30 -18.43 25.55
C HIS A 63 1.71 -18.93 25.24
N SER A 64 2.14 -19.94 26.00
CA SER A 64 3.49 -20.51 25.98
C SER A 64 3.80 -21.40 24.76
N ASN A 65 2.78 -21.75 23.98
CA ASN A 65 2.90 -22.76 22.93
C ASN A 65 3.58 -22.21 21.66
N ARG A 66 4.88 -22.53 21.55
CA ARG A 66 5.75 -22.37 20.37
C ARG A 66 6.34 -20.98 20.15
N PHE A 67 6.96 -20.42 21.18
CA PHE A 67 7.94 -19.35 20.99
C PHE A 67 9.08 -19.83 20.08
N SER A 68 9.22 -19.19 18.92
CA SER A 68 10.26 -19.44 17.94
C SER A 68 10.77 -18.10 17.41
N VAL A 69 12.09 -17.94 17.34
CA VAL A 69 12.75 -16.72 16.85
C VAL A 69 13.68 -17.06 15.69
N PRO A 70 13.92 -16.12 14.76
CA PRO A 70 14.99 -16.26 13.79
C PRO A 70 16.34 -16.44 14.50
N PHE A 71 17.08 -17.46 14.05
CA PHE A 71 18.47 -17.73 14.47
C PHE A 71 19.49 -17.11 13.51
N SER A 72 19.07 -16.73 12.30
CA SER A 72 19.84 -16.06 11.26
C SER A 72 19.16 -14.74 10.88
N ALA A 73 19.82 -13.94 10.04
CA ALA A 73 19.15 -12.87 9.31
C ALA A 73 18.00 -13.45 8.46
N VAL A 74 16.95 -12.64 8.29
CA VAL A 74 15.78 -12.93 7.47
C VAL A 74 15.44 -11.71 6.60
N ARG A 75 14.70 -11.93 5.51
CA ARG A 75 14.21 -10.91 4.58
C ARG A 75 12.71 -11.05 4.41
N ALA A 76 11.92 -10.05 4.79
CA ALA A 76 10.49 -10.04 4.47
C ALA A 76 10.27 -9.92 2.95
N SER A 77 9.31 -10.69 2.42
CA SER A 77 8.93 -10.59 1.00
C SER A 77 8.12 -9.33 0.72
N ALA A 78 8.40 -8.65 -0.39
CA ALA A 78 7.50 -7.64 -0.95
C ALA A 78 6.24 -8.30 -1.53
N GLU A 79 5.15 -7.54 -1.63
CA GLU A 79 3.85 -8.07 -2.05
C GLU A 79 3.76 -8.41 -3.55
N TRP A 80 4.61 -7.79 -4.39
CA TRP A 80 4.71 -8.08 -5.83
C TRP A 80 5.64 -9.26 -6.15
N GLU A 81 6.28 -9.87 -5.15
CA GLU A 81 6.99 -11.13 -5.33
C GLU A 81 6.00 -12.27 -5.61
N GLU A 82 6.50 -13.40 -6.08
CA GLU A 82 5.68 -14.58 -6.40
C GLU A 82 5.05 -15.18 -5.13
N ILE A 83 3.76 -15.55 -5.21
CA ILE A 83 2.97 -16.12 -4.11
C ILE A 83 2.41 -17.51 -4.45
N ASP A 84 2.57 -18.44 -3.52
CA ASP A 84 2.10 -19.83 -3.60
C ASP A 84 0.62 -19.98 -3.24
N ALA A 85 0.06 -19.01 -2.49
CA ALA A 85 -1.36 -18.89 -2.23
C ALA A 85 -1.79 -17.46 -1.82
N LEU A 86 -3.09 -17.16 -2.00
CA LEU A 86 -3.81 -16.04 -1.40
C LEU A 86 -4.81 -16.55 -0.36
N THR A 87 -4.78 -16.01 0.85
CA THR A 87 -5.67 -16.38 1.97
C THR A 87 -6.80 -15.38 2.11
N ILE A 88 -8.04 -15.88 2.28
CA ILE A 88 -9.22 -15.08 2.62
C ILE A 88 -10.02 -15.73 3.75
N THR A 89 -10.79 -14.95 4.50
CA THR A 89 -11.71 -15.46 5.52
C THR A 89 -13.16 -15.32 5.07
N TRP A 90 -13.88 -16.44 5.00
CA TRP A 90 -15.23 -16.51 4.45
C TRP A 90 -16.30 -16.12 5.47
N THR A 91 -16.42 -14.82 5.72
CA THR A 91 -17.47 -14.24 6.56
C THR A 91 -17.85 -12.84 6.07
N GLY A 92 -19.16 -12.57 5.96
CA GLY A 92 -19.65 -11.34 5.35
C GLY A 92 -19.28 -11.19 3.86
N PHE A 93 -19.72 -10.07 3.26
CA PHE A 93 -19.32 -9.57 1.94
C PHE A 93 -19.07 -10.62 0.84
N GLN A 94 -19.90 -11.68 0.79
CA GLN A 94 -19.65 -12.88 -0.04
C GLN A 94 -19.62 -12.58 -1.54
N SER A 95 -20.27 -11.51 -1.98
CA SER A 95 -20.16 -10.99 -3.34
C SER A 95 -18.73 -10.60 -3.70
N ILE A 96 -18.04 -9.86 -2.82
CA ILE A 96 -16.65 -9.41 -2.98
C ILE A 96 -15.69 -10.60 -2.87
N LEU A 97 -15.83 -11.42 -1.82
CA LEU A 97 -14.99 -12.61 -1.63
C LEU A 97 -15.05 -13.57 -2.82
N LYS A 98 -16.22 -13.77 -3.41
CA LYS A 98 -16.41 -14.57 -4.63
C LYS A 98 -15.67 -14.00 -5.84
N GLU A 99 -15.66 -12.67 -6.04
CA GLU A 99 -14.86 -12.05 -7.13
C GLU A 99 -13.36 -12.17 -6.88
N ILE A 100 -12.92 -12.06 -5.61
CA ILE A 100 -11.52 -12.31 -5.22
C ILE A 100 -11.12 -13.75 -5.54
N VAL A 101 -11.92 -14.76 -5.14
CA VAL A 101 -11.67 -16.17 -5.49
C VAL A 101 -11.61 -16.35 -7.01
N ARG A 102 -12.57 -15.79 -7.76
CA ARG A 102 -12.65 -15.91 -9.22
C ARG A 102 -11.39 -15.39 -9.91
N ALA A 103 -10.86 -14.26 -9.48
CA ALA A 103 -9.68 -13.66 -10.08
C ALA A 103 -8.38 -14.34 -9.60
N ALA A 104 -8.24 -14.58 -8.30
CA ALA A 104 -7.01 -15.12 -7.73
C ALA A 104 -6.75 -16.60 -8.09
N ALA A 105 -7.80 -17.42 -8.21
CA ALA A 105 -7.68 -18.84 -8.55
C ALA A 105 -7.10 -19.11 -9.97
N VAL A 106 -7.03 -18.09 -10.83
CA VAL A 106 -6.38 -18.16 -12.14
C VAL A 106 -4.84 -18.13 -12.01
N GLU A 107 -4.34 -17.48 -10.97
CA GLU A 107 -2.92 -17.13 -10.78
C GLU A 107 -2.21 -18.00 -9.74
N THR A 108 -2.95 -18.41 -8.70
CA THR A 108 -2.40 -19.10 -7.53
C THR A 108 -3.51 -19.83 -6.77
N ARG A 109 -3.16 -20.51 -5.68
CA ARG A 109 -4.13 -21.20 -4.81
C ARG A 109 -4.85 -20.20 -3.91
N VAL A 110 -6.13 -20.40 -3.64
CA VAL A 110 -6.91 -19.58 -2.71
C VAL A 110 -7.25 -20.40 -1.47
N ILE A 111 -6.60 -20.08 -0.35
CA ILE A 111 -6.87 -20.71 0.95
C ILE A 111 -8.04 -19.97 1.60
N ILE A 112 -9.17 -20.66 1.72
CA ILE A 112 -10.42 -20.09 2.25
C ILE A 112 -10.62 -20.57 3.69
N VAL A 113 -10.37 -19.67 4.64
CA VAL A 113 -10.66 -19.90 6.06
C VAL A 113 -12.17 -19.85 6.25
N CYS A 114 -12.79 -20.93 6.71
CA CYS A 114 -14.26 -21.04 6.77
C CYS A 114 -14.74 -21.96 7.90
N SER A 115 -15.98 -21.79 8.35
CA SER A 115 -16.59 -22.68 9.36
C SER A 115 -17.16 -23.97 8.76
N ASP A 116 -17.55 -23.94 7.49
CA ASP A 116 -17.98 -25.11 6.71
C ASP A 116 -17.59 -24.93 5.23
N SER A 117 -16.76 -25.84 4.72
CA SER A 117 -16.33 -25.81 3.31
C SER A 117 -17.48 -26.07 2.33
N ASN A 118 -18.52 -26.81 2.71
CA ASN A 118 -19.61 -27.16 1.78
C ASN A 118 -20.48 -25.95 1.46
N THR A 119 -20.78 -25.13 2.46
CA THR A 119 -21.44 -23.82 2.27
C THR A 119 -20.67 -22.93 1.30
N VAL A 120 -19.33 -22.86 1.40
CA VAL A 120 -18.50 -22.09 0.47
C VAL A 120 -18.55 -22.68 -0.95
N LYS A 121 -18.31 -23.99 -1.09
CA LYS A 121 -18.32 -24.70 -2.38
C LYS A 121 -19.65 -24.52 -3.11
N ASN A 122 -20.77 -24.66 -2.40
CA ASN A 122 -22.11 -24.49 -2.94
C ASN A 122 -22.36 -23.04 -3.39
N TYR A 123 -21.91 -22.04 -2.62
CA TYR A 123 -22.04 -20.64 -3.00
C TYR A 123 -21.21 -20.30 -4.25
N LEU A 124 -19.94 -20.71 -4.29
CA LEU A 124 -19.03 -20.45 -5.41
C LEU A 124 -19.54 -21.11 -6.70
N THR A 125 -19.88 -22.40 -6.67
CA THR A 125 -20.38 -23.14 -7.84
C THR A 125 -21.71 -22.60 -8.34
N SER A 126 -22.66 -22.29 -7.45
CA SER A 126 -23.96 -21.68 -7.82
C SER A 126 -23.81 -20.29 -8.45
N ASN A 127 -22.68 -19.62 -8.23
CA ASN A 127 -22.34 -18.32 -8.85
C ASN A 127 -21.28 -18.44 -9.97
N GLY A 128 -21.10 -19.64 -10.54
CA GLY A 128 -20.23 -19.88 -11.69
C GLY A 128 -18.74 -19.69 -11.43
N VAL A 129 -18.28 -19.81 -10.18
CA VAL A 129 -16.85 -19.81 -9.83
C VAL A 129 -16.35 -21.25 -9.75
N SER A 130 -15.26 -21.54 -10.47
CA SER A 130 -14.61 -22.85 -10.39
C SER A 130 -13.99 -23.08 -9.00
N LEU A 131 -13.94 -24.34 -8.59
CA LEU A 131 -13.24 -24.77 -7.37
C LEU A 131 -11.78 -25.18 -7.63
N THR A 132 -11.32 -25.11 -8.90
CA THR A 132 -9.90 -25.24 -9.25
C THR A 132 -9.07 -24.26 -8.43
N ASN A 133 -7.92 -24.69 -7.94
CA ASN A 133 -7.02 -23.88 -7.09
C ASN A 133 -7.69 -23.32 -5.81
N THR A 134 -8.75 -23.94 -5.29
CA THR A 134 -9.31 -23.58 -3.97
C THR A 134 -8.98 -24.62 -2.91
N GLU A 135 -8.52 -24.16 -1.75
CA GLU A 135 -8.24 -24.96 -0.55
C GLU A 135 -9.10 -24.44 0.60
N TYR A 136 -9.50 -25.30 1.54
CA TYR A 136 -10.45 -24.95 2.60
C TYR A 136 -9.85 -25.22 3.98
N LEU A 137 -9.64 -24.16 4.75
CA LEU A 137 -9.09 -24.23 6.10
C LEU A 137 -10.22 -24.08 7.13
N ILE A 138 -10.58 -25.18 7.80
CA ILE A 138 -11.57 -25.14 8.87
C ILE A 138 -10.90 -24.66 10.16
N ALA A 139 -11.06 -23.36 10.44
CA ALA A 139 -10.52 -22.70 11.62
C ALA A 139 -11.53 -21.68 12.20
N PRO A 140 -11.50 -21.41 13.51
CA PRO A 140 -12.29 -20.35 14.11
C PRO A 140 -11.75 -18.98 13.69
N PHE A 141 -12.64 -18.01 13.50
CA PHE A 141 -12.33 -16.60 13.27
C PHE A 141 -13.36 -15.72 14.00
N ASN A 142 -13.06 -14.44 14.14
CA ASN A 142 -13.97 -13.39 14.58
C ASN A 142 -14.40 -12.52 13.39
N SER A 143 -13.52 -12.20 12.44
CA SER A 143 -13.74 -11.18 11.40
C SER A 143 -13.14 -11.51 10.02
N ILE A 144 -13.49 -10.69 9.02
CA ILE A 144 -13.03 -10.82 7.62
C ILE A 144 -11.61 -10.28 7.39
N TRP A 145 -11.05 -9.52 8.34
CA TRP A 145 -9.87 -8.66 8.17
C TRP A 145 -8.53 -9.41 8.17
N CYS A 146 -8.40 -10.48 7.38
CA CYS A 146 -7.26 -11.40 7.42
C CYS A 146 -5.91 -10.79 6.99
N ARG A 147 -5.91 -9.59 6.42
CA ARG A 147 -4.69 -8.78 6.24
C ARG A 147 -4.03 -8.46 7.56
N ASP A 148 -4.84 -8.10 8.55
CA ASP A 148 -4.38 -7.56 9.82
C ASP A 148 -3.74 -8.65 10.70
N TYR A 149 -4.48 -9.74 10.86
CA TYR A 149 -4.17 -10.86 11.74
C TYR A 149 -3.48 -12.02 11.04
N GLY A 150 -3.33 -11.98 9.71
CA GLY A 150 -2.75 -13.07 8.94
C GLY A 150 -1.21 -13.08 8.99
N GLN A 151 -0.65 -14.28 8.88
CA GLN A 151 0.79 -14.54 8.94
C GLN A 151 1.58 -13.71 7.92
N TRP A 152 2.71 -13.16 8.34
CA TRP A 152 3.68 -12.51 7.47
C TRP A 152 4.70 -13.50 6.91
N ASN A 153 5.39 -13.13 5.83
CA ASN A 153 6.28 -14.00 5.07
C ASN A 153 7.71 -13.47 5.13
N VAL A 154 8.67 -14.32 5.51
CA VAL A 154 10.10 -14.01 5.50
C VAL A 154 10.92 -15.17 4.96
N TYR A 155 12.06 -14.88 4.34
CA TYR A 155 13.03 -15.89 3.91
C TYR A 155 14.29 -15.83 4.77
N THR A 156 14.81 -16.98 5.18
CA THR A 156 16.22 -17.07 5.60
C THR A 156 17.13 -16.88 4.38
N ASN A 157 18.31 -16.28 4.57
CA ASN A 157 19.32 -16.09 3.52
C ASN A 157 18.73 -15.58 2.18
N ASP A 158 17.86 -14.56 2.27
CA ASP A 158 17.10 -13.89 1.20
C ASP A 158 16.11 -14.73 0.37
N VAL A 159 16.43 -15.99 0.06
CA VAL A 159 15.66 -16.90 -0.83
C VAL A 159 15.67 -18.38 -0.39
N ASP A 160 16.29 -18.69 0.75
CA ASP A 160 16.61 -20.08 1.13
C ASP A 160 15.42 -20.82 1.75
N THR A 161 14.92 -20.46 2.93
CA THR A 161 13.73 -21.10 3.53
C THR A 161 12.64 -20.08 3.82
N LEU A 162 11.45 -20.28 3.25
CA LEU A 162 10.25 -19.53 3.61
C LEU A 162 9.81 -19.89 5.03
N ALA A 163 9.66 -18.87 5.86
CA ALA A 163 9.09 -18.95 7.19
C ALA A 163 7.96 -17.92 7.35
N LEU A 164 7.03 -18.24 8.23
CA LEU A 164 5.95 -17.37 8.63
C LEU A 164 6.35 -16.52 9.84
N VAL A 165 5.80 -15.33 9.98
CA VAL A 165 5.91 -14.49 11.18
C VAL A 165 4.53 -14.15 11.68
N ASP A 166 4.33 -14.34 12.97
CA ASP A 166 3.08 -14.12 13.69
C ASP A 166 3.31 -13.12 14.84
N TRP A 167 2.34 -12.25 15.10
CA TRP A 167 2.43 -11.18 16.10
C TRP A 167 1.08 -10.97 16.77
N ILE A 168 1.05 -10.29 17.92
CA ILE A 168 -0.21 -10.08 18.66
C ILE A 168 -1.11 -9.15 17.84
N TYR A 169 -2.28 -9.61 17.40
CA TYR A 169 -3.22 -8.76 16.67
C TYR A 169 -3.70 -7.58 17.53
N ASN A 170 -3.69 -6.37 17.00
CA ASN A 170 -4.16 -5.16 17.67
C ASN A 170 -5.69 -5.06 17.90
N ARG A 171 -6.42 -6.18 17.90
CA ARG A 171 -7.85 -6.25 18.30
C ARG A 171 -8.02 -7.46 19.23
N PRO A 172 -8.92 -7.41 20.24
CA PRO A 172 -9.15 -8.52 21.18
C PRO A 172 -10.01 -9.63 20.54
N ARG A 173 -9.53 -10.15 19.42
CA ARG A 173 -10.19 -11.09 18.51
C ARG A 173 -9.40 -12.39 18.50
N ALA A 174 -9.35 -13.07 19.64
CA ALA A 174 -8.49 -14.24 19.87
C ALA A 174 -8.72 -15.42 18.89
N LYS A 175 -9.82 -15.44 18.12
CA LYS A 175 -9.99 -16.43 17.03
C LYS A 175 -9.27 -16.00 15.76
N ASP A 176 -9.36 -14.72 15.39
CA ASP A 176 -8.59 -14.13 14.27
C ASP A 176 -7.08 -14.31 14.52
N ASP A 177 -6.64 -13.99 15.73
CA ASP A 177 -5.27 -14.17 16.26
C ASP A 177 -4.79 -15.64 16.30
N SER A 178 -5.68 -16.61 16.01
CA SER A 178 -5.35 -18.04 15.93
C SER A 178 -5.28 -18.58 14.49
N VAL A 179 -5.60 -17.75 13.49
CA VAL A 179 -5.57 -18.12 12.07
C VAL A 179 -4.13 -18.33 11.57
N PRO A 180 -3.10 -17.53 11.91
CA PRO A 180 -1.70 -17.79 11.53
C PRO A 180 -1.24 -19.19 11.90
N ALA A 181 -1.46 -19.63 13.15
CA ALA A 181 -1.15 -20.97 13.62
C ALA A 181 -1.98 -22.08 12.92
N SER A 182 -3.08 -21.73 12.26
CA SER A 182 -3.87 -22.64 11.42
C SER A 182 -3.34 -22.72 9.99
N VAL A 183 -2.92 -21.59 9.41
CA VAL A 183 -2.22 -21.55 8.11
C VAL A 183 -0.87 -22.25 8.20
N GLN A 184 -0.10 -22.02 9.27
CA GLN A 184 1.16 -22.74 9.60
C GLN A 184 1.00 -24.26 9.53
N ARG A 185 -0.05 -24.80 10.17
CA ARG A 185 -0.33 -26.24 10.17
C ARG A 185 -0.81 -26.76 8.80
N HIS A 186 -1.49 -25.92 8.04
CA HIS A 186 -2.02 -26.25 6.71
C HIS A 186 -0.92 -26.27 5.64
N THR A 187 -0.02 -25.29 5.65
CA THR A 187 1.10 -25.18 4.71
C THR A 187 2.32 -26.02 5.10
N GLY A 188 2.46 -26.36 6.39
CA GLY A 188 3.62 -27.05 6.94
C GLY A 188 4.86 -26.15 7.11
N LEU A 189 4.74 -24.85 6.84
CA LEU A 189 5.85 -23.90 6.94
C LEU A 189 6.29 -23.70 8.40
N PRO A 190 7.60 -23.43 8.66
CA PRO A 190 8.04 -22.96 9.97
C PRO A 190 7.43 -21.59 10.28
N MET A 191 7.30 -21.25 11.56
CA MET A 191 6.76 -19.96 12.00
C MET A 191 7.55 -19.41 13.19
N TYR A 192 7.75 -18.09 13.19
CA TYR A 192 8.29 -17.29 14.28
C TYR A 192 7.15 -16.50 14.93
N THR A 193 7.21 -16.28 16.25
CA THR A 193 6.08 -15.72 17.02
C THR A 193 6.53 -14.57 17.93
N MET A 194 5.91 -13.40 17.75
CA MET A 194 6.19 -12.17 18.49
C MET A 194 5.16 -11.95 19.61
N THR A 195 4.92 -13.00 20.43
CA THR A 195 3.93 -12.96 21.52
C THR A 195 4.55 -12.87 22.92
N GLN A 196 5.81 -13.28 23.10
CA GLN A 196 6.46 -13.36 24.41
C GLN A 196 7.55 -12.31 24.59
N ALA A 197 7.57 -11.67 25.78
CA ALA A 197 8.59 -10.70 26.15
C ALA A 197 10.01 -11.32 26.13
N PRO A 198 11.05 -10.58 25.70
CA PRO A 198 11.03 -9.16 25.30
C PRO A 198 10.51 -8.90 23.88
N PHE A 199 10.20 -9.96 23.11
CA PHE A 199 9.88 -9.92 21.68
C PHE A 199 8.37 -9.81 21.37
N ASP A 200 7.55 -9.55 22.37
CA ASP A 200 6.11 -9.33 22.18
C ASP A 200 5.87 -8.05 21.39
N LEU A 201 5.13 -8.11 20.27
CA LEU A 201 4.78 -6.94 19.48
C LEU A 201 3.29 -6.98 19.15
N VAL A 202 2.59 -5.89 19.46
CA VAL A 202 1.22 -5.66 19.00
C VAL A 202 1.28 -5.01 17.63
N HIS A 203 0.68 -5.59 16.61
CA HIS A 203 0.70 -5.02 15.26
C HIS A 203 -0.53 -5.45 14.43
N THR A 204 -0.56 -5.00 13.19
CA THR A 204 -1.61 -5.26 12.22
C THR A 204 -1.03 -5.15 10.81
N GLY A 205 -1.29 -6.14 9.96
CA GLY A 205 -0.75 -6.15 8.60
C GLY A 205 -1.28 -5.07 7.67
N GLY A 206 -2.43 -4.43 7.93
CA GLY A 206 -2.86 -3.26 7.15
C GLY A 206 -1.96 -2.03 7.39
N ASN A 207 -1.29 -1.98 8.54
CA ASN A 207 -0.35 -0.92 8.90
C ASN A 207 1.13 -1.31 8.67
N PHE A 208 1.43 -2.26 7.78
CA PHE A 208 2.80 -2.59 7.43
C PHE A 208 2.97 -2.90 5.93
N MET A 209 4.03 -2.37 5.33
CA MET A 209 4.49 -2.68 3.97
C MET A 209 6.01 -2.71 3.92
N THR A 210 6.58 -3.49 3.02
CA THR A 210 8.03 -3.63 2.83
C THR A 210 8.40 -3.60 1.35
N ASP A 211 9.59 -3.08 1.04
CA ASP A 211 10.15 -3.08 -0.31
C ASP A 211 10.89 -4.38 -0.68
N GLY A 212 10.90 -5.36 0.22
CA GLY A 212 11.58 -6.64 0.04
C GLY A 212 13.09 -6.60 0.28
N TRP A 213 13.66 -5.42 0.56
CA TRP A 213 15.11 -5.17 0.71
C TRP A 213 15.44 -4.41 2.01
N GLY A 214 14.58 -4.52 3.01
CA GLY A 214 14.83 -4.06 4.37
C GLY A 214 14.37 -2.64 4.67
N THR A 215 13.56 -2.00 3.81
CA THR A 215 12.74 -0.86 4.26
C THR A 215 11.34 -1.32 4.60
N GLY A 216 10.86 -0.92 5.77
CA GLY A 216 9.48 -1.07 6.19
C GLY A 216 8.80 0.29 6.27
N PHE A 217 7.48 0.31 6.07
CA PHE A 217 6.63 1.48 6.23
C PHE A 217 5.48 1.15 7.17
N SER A 218 5.09 2.10 8.01
CA SER A 218 3.88 2.07 8.84
C SER A 218 3.43 3.47 9.23
N SER A 219 2.26 3.61 9.83
CA SER A 219 1.89 4.79 10.59
C SER A 219 2.44 4.70 12.03
N ARG A 220 2.46 5.84 12.73
CA ARG A 220 2.87 5.92 14.15
C ARG A 220 1.97 5.12 15.11
N LEU A 221 0.83 4.57 14.67
CA LEU A 221 0.03 3.59 15.39
C LEU A 221 0.87 2.45 15.99
N ILE A 222 1.93 2.00 15.29
CA ILE A 222 2.86 0.97 15.82
C ILE A 222 3.51 1.39 17.15
N LEU A 223 3.77 2.68 17.34
CA LEU A 223 4.32 3.25 18.57
C LEU A 223 3.23 3.45 19.62
N ASP A 224 2.06 3.93 19.19
CA ASP A 224 0.92 4.21 20.07
C ASP A 224 0.40 2.92 20.75
N GLU A 225 0.28 1.82 19.99
CA GLU A 225 -0.17 0.51 20.47
C GLU A 225 0.92 -0.27 21.24
N ASN A 226 2.20 0.15 21.15
CA ASN A 226 3.33 -0.45 21.88
C ASN A 226 4.03 0.54 22.82
N SER A 227 3.29 1.45 23.45
CA SER A 227 3.79 2.48 24.38
C SER A 227 4.65 1.99 25.56
N GLY A 228 4.69 0.68 25.83
CA GLY A 228 5.63 0.04 26.76
C GLY A 228 7.03 -0.26 26.19
N LYS A 229 7.30 0.10 24.93
CA LYS A 229 8.60 -0.03 24.26
C LYS A 229 9.01 1.30 23.63
N THR A 230 10.31 1.51 23.53
CA THR A 230 10.90 2.61 22.75
C THR A 230 10.83 2.33 21.24
N GLU A 231 10.91 3.38 20.43
CA GLU A 231 10.97 3.24 18.97
C GLU A 231 12.18 2.40 18.51
N SER A 232 13.33 2.54 19.19
CA SER A 232 14.53 1.73 18.92
C SER A 232 14.35 0.24 19.23
N GLU A 233 13.59 -0.11 20.27
CA GLU A 233 13.24 -1.50 20.55
C GLU A 233 12.30 -2.06 19.48
N ILE A 234 11.30 -1.30 19.04
CA ILE A 234 10.39 -1.69 17.95
C ILE A 234 11.17 -1.89 16.64
N ASP A 235 12.11 -1.00 16.32
CA ASP A 235 12.98 -1.12 15.14
C ASP A 235 13.89 -2.35 15.25
N SER A 236 14.44 -2.63 16.43
CA SER A 236 15.24 -3.84 16.69
C SER A 236 14.41 -5.13 16.54
N LEU A 237 13.13 -5.11 16.92
CA LEU A 237 12.22 -6.25 16.72
C LEU A 237 11.89 -6.45 15.23
N MET A 238 11.59 -5.39 14.49
CA MET A 238 11.31 -5.48 13.05
C MET A 238 12.55 -5.83 12.23
N HIS A 239 13.73 -5.37 12.63
CA HIS A 239 15.00 -5.85 12.07
C HIS A 239 15.15 -7.37 12.28
N ARG A 240 14.98 -7.84 13.52
CA ARG A 240 15.20 -9.25 13.88
C ARG A 240 14.19 -10.21 13.25
N PHE A 241 12.90 -9.86 13.22
CA PHE A 241 11.84 -10.75 12.77
C PHE A 241 11.46 -10.57 11.29
N MET A 242 11.68 -9.38 10.71
CA MET A 242 11.24 -9.03 9.36
C MET A 242 12.37 -8.56 8.44
N GLY A 243 13.62 -8.47 8.92
CA GLY A 243 14.76 -8.00 8.13
C GLY A 243 14.79 -6.49 7.87
N ILE A 244 13.98 -5.72 8.60
CA ILE A 244 13.82 -4.29 8.35
C ILE A 244 14.96 -3.49 8.98
N ASN A 245 15.88 -3.04 8.14
CA ASN A 245 17.00 -2.18 8.50
C ASN A 245 16.57 -0.70 8.66
N ARG A 246 15.49 -0.30 7.99
CA ARG A 246 14.99 1.08 7.96
C ARG A 246 13.46 1.07 8.08
N TYR A 247 12.95 1.38 9.27
CA TYR A 247 11.50 1.38 9.51
C TYR A 247 10.93 2.80 9.56
N ILE A 248 10.34 3.23 8.43
CA ILE A 248 9.78 4.57 8.22
C ILE A 248 8.37 4.64 8.81
N LYS A 249 8.15 5.58 9.73
CA LYS A 249 6.89 5.71 10.48
C LYS A 249 6.24 7.07 10.22
N MET A 250 5.13 7.07 9.48
CA MET A 250 4.41 8.27 9.06
C MET A 250 3.37 8.71 10.11
N SER A 251 3.11 10.02 10.23
CA SER A 251 2.13 10.51 11.21
C SER A 251 0.73 9.98 10.91
N ASN A 252 -0.01 9.62 11.96
CA ASN A 252 -1.39 9.13 11.85
C ASN A 252 -2.26 10.19 11.16
N LEU A 253 -3.23 9.72 10.37
CA LEU A 253 -4.12 10.59 9.62
C LEU A 253 -5.33 11.02 10.47
N PRO A 254 -5.78 12.29 10.41
CA PRO A 254 -6.89 12.79 11.23
C PRO A 254 -8.26 12.11 11.03
N TYR A 255 -8.58 11.65 9.81
CA TYR A 255 -9.91 11.13 9.46
C TYR A 255 -9.94 9.62 9.17
N ASP A 256 -8.80 9.00 8.86
CA ASP A 256 -8.65 7.55 8.93
C ASP A 256 -8.82 7.08 10.39
N GLN A 257 -9.87 6.29 10.64
CA GLN A 257 -10.23 5.80 11.98
C GLN A 257 -9.50 4.51 12.39
N ILE A 258 -8.66 3.93 11.52
CA ILE A 258 -7.80 2.78 11.83
C ILE A 258 -6.30 3.10 11.74
N HIS A 259 -5.93 4.22 11.11
CA HIS A 259 -4.55 4.68 10.91
C HIS A 259 -3.67 3.64 10.16
N HIS A 260 -4.21 2.96 9.15
CA HIS A 260 -3.48 1.97 8.36
C HIS A 260 -2.87 2.62 7.11
N ILE A 261 -1.63 2.26 6.77
CA ILE A 261 -0.98 2.79 5.56
C ILE A 261 -1.59 2.27 4.26
N ASP A 262 -2.17 1.06 4.25
CA ASP A 262 -2.82 0.50 3.06
C ASP A 262 -4.07 1.27 2.60
N MET A 263 -4.61 2.15 3.45
CA MET A 263 -5.73 3.03 3.12
C MET A 263 -5.32 4.25 2.29
N HIS A 264 -4.03 4.61 2.25
CA HIS A 264 -3.55 5.82 1.56
C HIS A 264 -2.24 5.69 0.77
N MET A 265 -1.51 4.58 0.91
CA MET A 265 -0.25 4.31 0.23
C MET A 265 -0.19 2.85 -0.23
N LYS A 266 0.51 2.58 -1.34
CA LYS A 266 0.91 1.23 -1.74
C LYS A 266 2.25 1.24 -2.48
N LEU A 267 3.16 0.32 -2.13
CA LEU A 267 4.37 0.09 -2.90
C LEU A 267 4.05 -0.74 -4.16
N LEU A 268 4.58 -0.35 -5.31
CA LEU A 268 4.38 -1.05 -6.60
C LEU A 268 5.60 -1.86 -7.04
N ASP A 269 6.78 -1.34 -6.70
CA ASP A 269 8.09 -1.97 -6.85
C ASP A 269 9.05 -1.38 -5.80
N GLU A 270 10.32 -1.78 -5.86
CA GLU A 270 11.41 -1.40 -4.98
C GLU A 270 11.67 0.14 -4.87
N GLU A 271 11.14 0.95 -5.78
CA GLU A 271 11.34 2.40 -5.82
C GLU A 271 10.07 3.25 -6.06
N THR A 272 8.92 2.63 -6.32
CA THR A 272 7.69 3.32 -6.75
C THR A 272 6.58 3.23 -5.72
N ILE A 273 6.11 4.40 -5.26
CA ILE A 273 5.04 4.54 -4.27
C ILE A 273 3.79 5.15 -4.92
N LEU A 274 2.67 4.43 -4.84
CA LEU A 274 1.34 4.90 -5.19
C LEU A 274 0.72 5.56 -3.95
N VAL A 275 0.28 6.82 -4.06
CA VAL A 275 -0.22 7.61 -2.93
C VAL A 275 -1.55 8.28 -3.27
N GLY A 276 -2.50 8.15 -2.35
CA GLY A 276 -3.82 8.77 -2.45
C GLY A 276 -3.76 10.30 -2.55
N GLU A 277 -4.64 10.87 -3.36
CA GLU A 277 -4.75 12.31 -3.57
C GLU A 277 -6.21 12.76 -3.36
N TYR A 278 -6.45 13.47 -2.26
CA TYR A 278 -7.68 14.23 -2.05
C TYR A 278 -7.58 15.60 -2.76
N PRO A 279 -8.72 16.25 -3.06
CA PRO A 279 -8.71 17.67 -3.45
C PRO A 279 -7.99 18.54 -2.39
N PRO A 280 -7.37 19.67 -2.78
CA PRO A 280 -6.60 20.51 -1.86
C PRO A 280 -7.39 20.92 -0.61
N GLY A 281 -6.84 20.62 0.57
CA GLY A 281 -7.45 20.94 1.87
C GLY A 281 -8.60 20.01 2.32
N VAL A 282 -8.91 18.95 1.56
CA VAL A 282 -9.99 17.99 1.89
C VAL A 282 -9.46 16.77 2.63
N ALA A 283 -10.22 16.34 3.65
CA ALA A 283 -9.95 15.14 4.45
C ALA A 283 -8.48 15.04 4.89
N ASP A 284 -7.86 13.88 4.71
CA ASP A 284 -6.47 13.64 5.10
C ASP A 284 -5.45 14.17 4.09
N GLY A 285 -5.88 14.78 2.97
CA GLY A 285 -5.01 15.29 1.91
C GLY A 285 -3.80 16.09 2.41
N PRO A 286 -3.97 17.08 3.31
CA PRO A 286 -2.85 17.82 3.89
C PRO A 286 -1.85 16.96 4.69
N GLN A 287 -2.32 15.95 5.42
CA GLN A 287 -1.44 15.08 6.22
C GLN A 287 -0.78 13.99 5.36
N ILE A 288 -1.49 13.46 4.36
CA ILE A 288 -0.91 12.53 3.36
C ILE A 288 0.20 13.23 2.59
N GLU A 289 0.01 14.49 2.17
CA GLU A 289 1.07 15.27 1.52
C GLU A 289 2.25 15.54 2.47
N ALA A 290 1.99 15.91 3.72
CA ALA A 290 3.05 16.10 4.71
C ALA A 290 3.85 14.81 4.99
N ASN A 291 3.17 13.66 5.07
CA ASN A 291 3.79 12.35 5.21
C ASN A 291 4.64 11.98 3.97
N LEU A 292 4.11 12.22 2.76
CA LEU A 292 4.83 12.01 1.51
C LEU A 292 6.10 12.88 1.43
N GLN A 293 5.98 14.17 1.73
CA GLN A 293 7.14 15.08 1.77
C GLN A 293 8.14 14.65 2.86
N TYR A 294 7.69 14.14 4.02
CA TYR A 294 8.59 13.55 5.00
C TYR A 294 9.36 12.35 4.43
N VAL A 295 8.71 11.44 3.70
CA VAL A 295 9.42 10.32 3.05
C VAL A 295 10.45 10.82 2.04
N LEU A 296 10.05 11.67 1.10
CA LEU A 296 10.90 12.11 -0.01
C LEU A 296 12.10 12.96 0.43
N ASN A 297 11.96 13.78 1.49
CA ASN A 297 13.04 14.64 1.97
C ASN A 297 14.06 13.91 2.87
N ASN A 298 13.75 12.71 3.36
CA ASN A 298 14.58 11.98 4.34
C ASN A 298 15.08 10.62 3.84
N PHE A 299 14.45 10.01 2.84
CA PHE A 299 14.76 8.64 2.41
C PHE A 299 14.76 8.45 0.90
N ASN A 300 15.79 7.77 0.41
CA ASN A 300 15.86 7.22 -0.94
C ASN A 300 15.36 5.76 -0.98
N SER A 301 14.98 5.28 -2.16
CA SER A 301 14.75 3.86 -2.45
C SER A 301 15.97 2.99 -2.13
N VAL A 302 15.82 1.66 -2.19
CA VAL A 302 16.91 0.68 -1.95
C VAL A 302 18.04 0.76 -2.97
N PHE A 303 17.79 1.40 -4.11
CA PHE A 303 18.80 1.69 -5.14
C PHE A 303 19.55 3.01 -4.89
N GLY A 304 19.26 3.71 -3.79
CA GLY A 304 19.94 4.95 -3.41
C GLY A 304 19.44 6.20 -4.13
N THR A 305 18.44 6.09 -5.02
CA THR A 305 17.77 7.24 -5.68
C THR A 305 16.46 7.61 -4.97
N PRO A 306 15.94 8.84 -5.12
CA PRO A 306 14.62 9.21 -4.60
C PRO A 306 13.50 8.26 -5.08
N TYR A 307 12.46 8.11 -4.26
CA TYR A 307 11.27 7.34 -4.63
C TYR A 307 10.51 8.00 -5.78
N LYS A 308 10.02 7.20 -6.72
CA LYS A 308 9.03 7.62 -7.72
C LYS A 308 7.66 7.68 -7.05
N VAL A 309 6.91 8.75 -7.31
CA VAL A 309 5.55 8.92 -6.77
C VAL A 309 4.54 8.85 -7.90
N ILE A 310 3.50 8.04 -7.70
CA ILE A 310 2.31 8.01 -8.55
C ILE A 310 1.14 8.46 -7.69
N ARG A 311 0.39 9.47 -8.14
CA ARG A 311 -0.82 9.95 -7.44
C ARG A 311 -2.06 9.25 -7.97
N ILE A 312 -2.98 8.90 -7.07
CA ILE A 312 -4.26 8.28 -7.43
C ILE A 312 -5.41 8.99 -6.68
N PRO A 313 -6.45 9.48 -7.38
CA PRO A 313 -7.47 10.31 -6.77
C PRO A 313 -8.33 9.53 -5.77
N MET A 314 -8.49 10.03 -4.55
CA MET A 314 -9.45 9.49 -3.58
C MET A 314 -10.85 10.03 -3.94
N PRO A 315 -11.83 9.18 -4.28
CA PRO A 315 -13.15 9.64 -4.68
C PRO A 315 -14.01 9.95 -3.45
N PRO A 316 -15.00 10.85 -3.55
CA PRO A 316 -16.00 11.03 -2.52
C PRO A 316 -16.99 9.85 -2.51
N ASP A 317 -17.88 9.80 -1.53
CA ASP A 317 -18.98 8.84 -1.48
C ASP A 317 -20.13 9.14 -2.49
N ASN A 318 -21.17 8.31 -2.48
CA ASN A 318 -22.36 8.47 -3.34
C ASN A 318 -23.11 9.80 -3.14
N PHE A 319 -22.89 10.51 -2.02
CA PHE A 319 -23.46 11.82 -1.70
C PHE A 319 -22.49 12.98 -1.98
N ASN A 320 -21.37 12.70 -2.63
CA ASN A 320 -20.22 13.59 -2.84
C ASN A 320 -19.57 14.10 -1.52
N ALA A 321 -19.70 13.36 -0.42
CA ALA A 321 -19.04 13.66 0.85
C ALA A 321 -17.67 12.96 0.96
N TYR A 322 -16.77 13.56 1.74
CA TYR A 322 -15.46 13.03 2.07
C TYR A 322 -15.36 12.73 3.59
N PRO A 323 -14.34 12.02 4.09
CA PRO A 323 -14.23 11.66 5.50
C PRO A 323 -14.34 12.85 6.49
N ASN A 324 -13.84 14.03 6.14
CA ASN A 324 -13.98 15.24 6.96
C ASN A 324 -15.40 15.81 7.04
N THR A 325 -16.30 15.39 6.16
CA THR A 325 -17.74 15.70 6.20
C THR A 325 -18.60 14.47 6.49
N GLY A 326 -17.99 13.39 7.01
CA GLY A 326 -18.68 12.16 7.39
C GLY A 326 -18.96 11.16 6.26
N GLY A 327 -18.35 11.35 5.08
CA GLY A 327 -18.44 10.39 3.97
C GLY A 327 -17.49 9.19 4.11
N ASP A 328 -17.69 8.17 3.27
CA ASP A 328 -16.87 6.95 3.26
C ASP A 328 -15.38 7.20 2.95
N TYR A 329 -14.50 6.39 3.54
CA TYR A 329 -13.06 6.39 3.25
C TYR A 329 -12.74 5.59 1.98
N ARG A 330 -13.27 6.01 0.84
CA ARG A 330 -12.99 5.35 -0.45
C ARG A 330 -11.54 5.58 -0.88
N THR A 331 -10.87 4.51 -1.31
CA THR A 331 -9.47 4.52 -1.68
C THR A 331 -9.16 3.48 -2.76
N TYR A 332 -8.30 3.84 -3.72
CA TYR A 332 -7.79 2.93 -4.75
C TYR A 332 -6.40 2.36 -4.42
N THR A 333 -5.81 2.73 -3.27
CA THR A 333 -4.53 2.14 -2.82
C THR A 333 -4.72 0.80 -2.14
N ASN A 334 -5.92 0.50 -1.62
CA ASN A 334 -6.25 -0.73 -0.90
C ASN A 334 -6.47 -1.94 -1.84
N ALA A 335 -5.54 -2.11 -2.79
CA ALA A 335 -5.46 -3.15 -3.79
C ALA A 335 -4.51 -4.28 -3.35
N THR A 336 -4.56 -5.45 -4.01
CA THR A 336 -3.72 -6.61 -3.69
C THR A 336 -3.04 -7.19 -4.93
N PHE A 337 -1.74 -7.48 -4.85
CA PHE A 337 -1.01 -8.25 -5.85
C PHE A 337 -1.32 -9.75 -5.75
N VAL A 338 -1.53 -10.40 -6.89
CA VAL A 338 -1.74 -11.85 -7.02
C VAL A 338 -0.98 -12.33 -8.25
N ASN A 339 0.32 -12.56 -8.11
CA ASN A 339 1.25 -12.87 -9.20
C ASN A 339 1.13 -11.88 -10.39
N LYS A 340 0.48 -12.24 -11.50
CA LYS A 340 0.36 -11.39 -12.70
C LYS A 340 -0.92 -10.55 -12.73
N THR A 341 -1.78 -10.71 -11.72
CA THR A 341 -3.03 -9.97 -11.53
C THR A 341 -2.93 -8.99 -10.36
N VAL A 342 -3.61 -7.85 -10.45
CA VAL A 342 -3.80 -6.92 -9.32
C VAL A 342 -5.30 -6.69 -9.12
N LEU A 343 -5.78 -6.92 -7.90
CA LEU A 343 -7.17 -6.72 -7.51
C LEU A 343 -7.34 -5.32 -6.93
N VAL A 344 -8.11 -4.46 -7.59
CA VAL A 344 -8.26 -3.03 -7.25
C VAL A 344 -9.71 -2.76 -6.81
N PRO A 345 -9.95 -2.09 -5.66
CA PRO A 345 -11.30 -1.73 -5.25
C PRO A 345 -11.93 -0.72 -6.22
N THR A 346 -13.22 -0.85 -6.47
CA THR A 346 -14.00 0.07 -7.32
C THR A 346 -15.28 0.51 -6.63
N TYR A 347 -15.79 1.68 -7.02
CA TYR A 347 -16.90 2.36 -6.34
C TYR A 347 -17.93 2.92 -7.31
N GLU A 348 -17.52 3.79 -8.22
CA GLU A 348 -18.38 4.42 -9.21
C GLU A 348 -17.61 4.66 -10.50
N GLU A 349 -18.19 4.25 -11.64
CA GLU A 349 -17.53 4.25 -12.97
C GLU A 349 -16.89 5.59 -13.35
N ARG A 350 -17.55 6.71 -12.97
CA ARG A 350 -17.08 8.09 -13.17
C ARG A 350 -15.73 8.41 -12.49
N HIS A 351 -15.38 7.68 -11.45
CA HIS A 351 -14.11 7.79 -10.73
C HIS A 351 -13.18 6.61 -11.07
N ASP A 352 -13.73 5.40 -11.11
CA ASP A 352 -12.99 4.15 -11.32
C ASP A 352 -12.23 4.13 -12.64
N THR A 353 -12.77 4.74 -13.70
CA THR A 353 -12.13 4.79 -15.02
C THR A 353 -10.75 5.45 -14.97
N THR A 354 -10.59 6.52 -14.16
CA THR A 354 -9.31 7.21 -13.99
C THR A 354 -8.35 6.38 -13.14
N ALA A 355 -8.82 5.84 -12.03
CA ALA A 355 -8.01 5.01 -11.13
C ALA A 355 -7.50 3.73 -11.79
N LEU A 356 -8.37 3.01 -12.51
CA LEU A 356 -8.00 1.81 -13.26
C LEU A 356 -7.07 2.10 -14.44
N ARG A 357 -7.13 3.30 -15.04
CA ARG A 357 -6.13 3.74 -16.03
C ARG A 357 -4.77 3.93 -15.39
N ILE A 358 -4.68 4.67 -14.28
CA ILE A 358 -3.43 4.90 -13.53
C ILE A 358 -2.80 3.55 -13.15
N TRP A 359 -3.57 2.60 -12.62
CA TRP A 359 -3.09 1.25 -12.31
C TRP A 359 -2.51 0.51 -13.53
N ARG A 360 -3.17 0.55 -14.70
CA ARG A 360 -2.69 -0.09 -15.94
C ARG A 360 -1.46 0.58 -16.54
N GLU A 361 -1.34 1.90 -16.41
CA GLU A 361 -0.20 2.68 -16.87
C GLU A 361 1.02 2.49 -15.94
N SER A 362 0.78 2.31 -14.64
CA SER A 362 1.80 2.06 -13.62
C SER A 362 2.36 0.64 -13.65
N LEU A 363 1.52 -0.34 -14.03
CA LEU A 363 1.88 -1.76 -14.12
C LEU A 363 1.53 -2.33 -15.51
N PRO A 364 2.23 -1.94 -16.60
CA PRO A 364 1.98 -2.46 -17.93
C PRO A 364 2.06 -3.99 -17.96
N GLY A 365 1.11 -4.63 -18.65
CA GLY A 365 1.04 -6.09 -18.79
C GLY A 365 0.44 -6.84 -17.60
N TYR A 366 0.29 -6.22 -16.42
CA TYR A 366 -0.48 -6.82 -15.32
C TYR A 366 -1.99 -6.81 -15.62
N ASN A 367 -2.67 -7.88 -15.20
CA ASN A 367 -4.13 -7.98 -15.30
C ASN A 367 -4.79 -7.19 -14.15
N ILE A 368 -5.25 -5.97 -14.43
CA ILE A 368 -5.90 -5.10 -13.44
C ILE A 368 -7.41 -5.39 -13.38
N VAL A 369 -7.85 -6.03 -12.27
CA VAL A 369 -9.24 -6.46 -12.04
C VAL A 369 -9.90 -5.56 -11.00
N GLY A 370 -10.94 -4.83 -11.41
CA GLY A 370 -11.76 -4.01 -10.50
C GLY A 370 -12.82 -4.84 -9.77
N ILE A 371 -12.96 -4.69 -8.45
CA ILE A 371 -14.01 -5.34 -7.63
C ILE A 371 -14.79 -4.29 -6.84
N ASN A 372 -16.12 -4.28 -6.97
CA ASN A 372 -16.97 -3.27 -6.35
C ASN A 372 -16.97 -3.40 -4.81
N CYS A 373 -16.44 -2.40 -4.12
CA CYS A 373 -16.24 -2.37 -2.68
C CYS A 373 -17.22 -1.45 -1.91
N ASN A 374 -18.27 -0.94 -2.56
CA ASN A 374 -19.28 -0.07 -1.89
C ASN A 374 -19.90 -0.70 -0.64
N SER A 375 -20.11 -2.02 -0.61
CA SER A 375 -20.72 -2.66 0.55
C SER A 375 -19.77 -2.78 1.75
N ILE A 376 -18.45 -2.85 1.52
CA ILE A 376 -17.46 -3.06 2.59
C ILE A 376 -16.83 -1.75 3.08
N ILE A 377 -16.70 -0.74 2.21
CA ILE A 377 -15.96 0.49 2.55
C ILE A 377 -16.50 1.31 3.73
N PRO A 378 -17.82 1.33 4.06
CA PRO A 378 -18.30 1.95 5.30
C PRO A 378 -17.82 1.25 6.57
N SER A 379 -17.29 0.01 6.45
CA SER A 379 -16.64 -0.73 7.53
C SER A 379 -15.16 -0.36 7.72
N LEU A 380 -14.65 0.60 6.95
CA LEU A 380 -13.28 1.15 6.96
C LEU A 380 -12.20 0.25 6.33
N GLY A 381 -12.52 -0.50 5.27
CA GLY A 381 -11.52 -1.29 4.53
C GLY A 381 -12.03 -1.79 3.18
N ALA A 382 -11.13 -2.31 2.33
CA ALA A 382 -11.47 -2.87 1.02
C ALA A 382 -10.71 -4.20 0.76
N ILE A 383 -10.22 -4.42 -0.46
CA ILE A 383 -9.66 -5.71 -0.91
C ILE A 383 -8.39 -6.09 -0.14
N HIS A 384 -7.47 -5.14 0.03
CA HIS A 384 -6.20 -5.42 0.70
C HIS A 384 -6.42 -5.85 2.14
N CYS A 385 -7.36 -5.21 2.86
CA CYS A 385 -7.71 -5.55 4.24
C CYS A 385 -8.31 -6.97 4.43
N ILE A 386 -8.83 -7.60 3.37
CA ILE A 386 -9.51 -8.91 3.42
C ILE A 386 -8.80 -10.01 2.62
N THR A 387 -7.52 -9.80 2.32
CA THR A 387 -6.66 -10.76 1.61
C THR A 387 -5.30 -10.82 2.29
N LYS A 388 -4.66 -12.01 2.34
CA LYS A 388 -3.29 -12.17 2.86
C LYS A 388 -2.49 -13.21 2.07
N GLU A 389 -1.32 -12.83 1.59
CA GLU A 389 -0.43 -13.68 0.81
C GLU A 389 0.30 -14.77 1.62
N VAL A 390 0.57 -15.90 0.98
CA VAL A 390 1.62 -16.86 1.35
C VAL A 390 2.63 -16.83 0.21
N ALA A 391 3.85 -16.37 0.49
CA ALA A 391 4.89 -16.18 -0.52
C ALA A 391 5.37 -17.52 -1.12
N SER A 392 6.09 -17.49 -2.24
CA SER A 392 6.53 -18.71 -2.91
C SER A 392 7.49 -19.55 -2.07
N SER A 393 7.23 -20.85 -1.97
CA SER A 393 8.13 -21.78 -1.26
C SER A 393 9.44 -22.08 -2.00
N ASP A 394 9.61 -21.62 -3.24
CA ASP A 394 10.83 -21.76 -4.06
C ASP A 394 11.10 -20.46 -4.86
N PRO A 395 11.49 -19.35 -4.21
CA PRO A 395 11.54 -18.04 -4.87
C PRO A 395 12.75 -17.90 -5.80
N LEU A 396 12.53 -17.38 -7.02
CA LEU A 396 13.57 -16.88 -7.91
C LEU A 396 13.51 -15.35 -7.95
N LEU A 397 14.17 -14.71 -6.98
CA LEU A 397 14.14 -13.27 -6.81
C LEU A 397 14.93 -12.57 -7.93
N ILE A 398 14.27 -11.70 -8.69
CA ILE A 398 14.87 -10.77 -9.65
C ILE A 398 14.50 -9.35 -9.21
N SER A 399 15.49 -8.58 -8.74
CA SER A 399 15.32 -7.18 -8.36
C SER A 399 16.16 -6.26 -9.24
N HIS A 400 15.55 -5.20 -9.77
CA HIS A 400 16.16 -4.37 -10.80
C HIS A 400 15.63 -2.93 -10.71
N GLN A 401 16.53 -1.95 -10.74
CA GLN A 401 16.15 -0.56 -10.93
C GLN A 401 15.93 -0.29 -12.42
N ALA A 402 14.71 0.05 -12.80
CA ALA A 402 14.39 0.37 -14.18
C ALA A 402 15.32 1.46 -14.73
N TYR A 403 16.08 1.12 -15.78
CA TYR A 403 16.96 2.04 -16.50
C TYR A 403 16.23 3.34 -16.89
N ARG A 404 16.94 4.47 -16.77
CA ARG A 404 16.38 5.82 -17.03
C ARG A 404 16.63 6.24 -18.47
N ASP A 405 15.92 7.25 -18.93
CA ASP A 405 16.16 7.86 -20.23
C ASP A 405 17.63 8.29 -20.36
N ALA A 406 18.25 7.95 -21.49
CA ALA A 406 19.68 8.08 -21.70
C ALA A 406 19.97 8.98 -22.91
N ILE A 407 21.04 9.77 -22.80
CA ILE A 407 21.55 10.53 -23.94
C ILE A 407 22.18 9.55 -24.94
N ALA A 408 21.95 9.78 -26.24
CA ALA A 408 22.59 9.03 -27.31
C ALA A 408 24.12 8.97 -27.13
N SER A 409 24.65 7.75 -27.03
CA SER A 409 26.05 7.44 -26.76
C SER A 409 26.52 6.30 -27.67
N THR A 410 27.83 6.17 -27.88
CA THR A 410 28.45 5.04 -28.58
C THR A 410 28.59 3.79 -27.71
N SER A 411 28.29 3.89 -26.41
CA SER A 411 28.37 2.78 -25.45
C SER A 411 27.07 1.97 -25.41
N ALA A 412 27.18 0.69 -25.05
CA ALA A 412 26.03 -0.15 -24.70
C ALA A 412 25.39 0.30 -23.37
N TYR A 413 24.09 0.03 -23.20
CA TYR A 413 23.35 0.35 -21.98
C TYR A 413 23.51 -0.79 -20.97
N GLN A 414 24.16 -0.49 -19.84
CA GLN A 414 24.37 -1.44 -18.75
C GLN A 414 23.08 -1.65 -17.94
N ILE A 415 22.65 -2.90 -17.82
CA ILE A 415 21.46 -3.33 -17.10
C ILE A 415 21.88 -4.25 -15.95
N ASP A 416 21.80 -3.73 -14.72
CA ASP A 416 22.22 -4.43 -13.50
C ASP A 416 21.01 -4.93 -12.70
N SER A 417 21.04 -6.18 -12.24
CA SER A 417 19.97 -6.77 -11.43
C SER A 417 20.52 -7.72 -10.38
N ARG A 418 19.93 -7.71 -9.18
CA ARG A 418 20.16 -8.74 -8.15
C ARG A 418 19.31 -9.94 -8.49
N ILE A 419 19.93 -11.10 -8.75
CA ILE A 419 19.23 -12.32 -9.14
C ILE A 419 19.66 -13.47 -8.23
N LEU A 420 18.70 -14.02 -7.47
CA LEU A 420 18.93 -14.99 -6.40
C LEU A 420 17.98 -16.19 -6.49
N HIS A 421 18.53 -17.38 -6.23
CA HIS A 421 17.78 -18.62 -6.02
C HIS A 421 18.59 -19.55 -5.11
N ARG A 422 17.95 -20.33 -4.23
CA ARG A 422 18.67 -21.22 -3.27
C ARG A 422 19.61 -22.24 -3.93
N SER A 423 19.29 -22.68 -5.14
CA SER A 423 20.14 -23.59 -5.93
C SER A 423 21.30 -22.90 -6.65
N GLY A 424 21.37 -21.57 -6.62
CA GLY A 424 22.12 -20.77 -7.59
C GLY A 424 21.38 -20.58 -8.92
N ILE A 425 21.86 -19.63 -9.72
CA ILE A 425 21.34 -19.24 -11.04
C ILE A 425 22.16 -19.92 -12.13
N SER A 426 21.49 -20.52 -13.12
CA SER A 426 22.12 -21.21 -14.26
C SER A 426 22.27 -20.29 -15.47
N SER A 427 21.34 -19.37 -15.69
CA SER A 427 21.43 -18.33 -16.71
C SER A 427 20.54 -17.14 -16.37
N ALA A 428 20.90 -15.97 -16.89
CA ALA A 428 20.06 -14.77 -16.86
C ALA A 428 20.23 -14.00 -18.18
N ASN A 429 19.15 -13.37 -18.65
CA ASN A 429 19.11 -12.64 -19.92
C ASN A 429 18.33 -11.32 -19.76
N VAL A 430 18.81 -10.27 -20.42
CA VAL A 430 18.00 -9.09 -20.71
C VAL A 430 17.37 -9.28 -22.09
N TRP A 431 16.04 -9.26 -22.14
CA TRP A 431 15.27 -9.30 -23.37
C TRP A 431 14.85 -7.88 -23.73
N TYR A 432 15.21 -7.39 -24.92
CA TYR A 432 14.96 -6.01 -25.35
C TYR A 432 14.45 -5.90 -26.80
N ARG A 433 13.78 -4.79 -27.12
CA ARG A 433 13.35 -4.39 -28.47
C ARG A 433 13.11 -2.89 -28.55
N THR A 434 13.09 -2.32 -29.75
CA THR A 434 12.82 -0.87 -29.98
C THR A 434 11.43 -0.58 -30.56
N ASP A 435 10.65 -1.62 -30.85
CA ASP A 435 9.34 -1.55 -31.49
C ASP A 435 8.45 -2.64 -30.86
N THR A 436 7.25 -2.26 -30.40
CA THR A 436 6.34 -3.16 -29.70
C THR A 436 5.68 -4.20 -30.62
N THR A 437 5.81 -4.06 -31.94
CA THR A 437 5.37 -5.05 -32.94
C THR A 437 6.45 -6.10 -33.25
N GLN A 438 7.70 -5.85 -32.85
CA GLN A 438 8.83 -6.75 -33.11
C GLN A 438 9.03 -7.77 -31.98
N LEU A 439 9.68 -8.89 -32.32
CA LEU A 439 10.15 -9.88 -31.35
C LEU A 439 11.27 -9.30 -30.49
N TYR A 440 11.39 -9.77 -29.24
CA TYR A 440 12.52 -9.42 -28.38
C TYR A 440 13.81 -10.10 -28.86
N SER A 441 14.90 -9.35 -28.83
CA SER A 441 16.28 -9.88 -28.87
C SER A 441 16.78 -10.08 -27.44
N SER A 442 17.71 -11.01 -27.22
CA SER A 442 18.28 -11.29 -25.89
C SER A 442 19.76 -10.91 -25.82
N VAL A 443 20.20 -10.45 -24.66
CA VAL A 443 21.62 -10.38 -24.27
C VAL A 443 21.80 -11.18 -22.99
N ALA A 444 22.79 -12.07 -22.96
CA ALA A 444 23.15 -12.79 -21.74
C ALA A 444 23.65 -11.82 -20.67
N MET A 445 23.28 -12.08 -19.41
CA MET A 445 23.83 -11.39 -18.24
C MET A 445 24.93 -12.25 -17.60
N THR A 446 25.95 -11.59 -17.06
CA THR A 446 27.05 -12.24 -16.32
C THR A 446 27.02 -11.80 -14.87
N LEU A 447 27.25 -12.73 -13.94
CA LEU A 447 27.48 -12.41 -12.53
C LEU A 447 28.76 -11.55 -12.40
N THR A 448 28.59 -10.30 -11.98
CA THR A 448 29.68 -9.30 -11.82
C THR A 448 30.06 -9.10 -10.36
N ASP A 449 29.14 -9.31 -9.41
CA ASP A 449 29.42 -9.30 -7.97
C ASP A 449 28.71 -10.49 -7.28
N THR A 450 29.51 -11.45 -6.80
CA THR A 450 29.03 -12.65 -6.09
C THR A 450 28.48 -12.36 -4.69
N LEU A 451 28.91 -11.28 -4.03
CA LEU A 451 28.44 -10.91 -2.69
C LEU A 451 27.07 -10.22 -2.76
N LEU A 452 26.87 -9.37 -3.77
CA LEU A 452 25.60 -8.67 -4.02
C LEU A 452 24.64 -9.45 -4.91
N ASN A 453 25.05 -10.63 -5.40
CA ASN A 453 24.36 -11.41 -6.44
C ASN A 453 24.00 -10.55 -7.66
N LEU A 454 24.91 -9.65 -8.06
CA LEU A 454 24.70 -8.69 -9.12
C LEU A 454 25.00 -9.33 -10.48
N TRP A 455 24.01 -9.34 -11.36
CA TRP A 455 24.12 -9.75 -12.75
C TRP A 455 24.03 -8.53 -13.64
N THR A 456 24.93 -8.44 -14.62
CA THR A 456 25.03 -7.32 -15.55
C THR A 456 24.86 -7.82 -16.99
N GLY A 457 23.94 -7.22 -17.73
CA GLY A 457 23.81 -7.36 -19.19
C GLY A 457 24.03 -6.02 -19.90
N PHE A 458 24.35 -6.05 -21.19
CA PHE A 458 24.64 -4.85 -21.98
C PHE A 458 23.76 -4.80 -23.23
N ILE A 459 22.67 -4.02 -23.19
CA ILE A 459 21.84 -3.79 -24.39
C ILE A 459 22.70 -2.99 -25.40
N PRO A 460 22.91 -3.47 -26.65
CA PRO A 460 23.69 -2.74 -27.64
C PRO A 460 23.16 -1.33 -27.89
N GLN A 461 24.03 -0.42 -28.34
CA GLN A 461 23.64 0.92 -28.78
C GLN A 461 22.43 0.86 -29.72
N GLN A 462 21.44 1.73 -29.50
CA GLN A 462 20.27 1.87 -30.35
C GLN A 462 20.20 3.28 -30.93
N ASN A 463 19.35 3.49 -31.94
CA ASN A 463 19.28 4.75 -32.65
C ASN A 463 18.74 5.89 -31.77
N PRO A 464 19.29 7.11 -31.88
CA PRO A 464 18.72 8.30 -31.23
C PRO A 464 17.25 8.51 -31.61
N GLY A 465 16.42 8.90 -30.63
CA GLY A 465 14.98 9.06 -30.80
C GLY A 465 14.16 7.76 -30.70
N SER A 466 14.80 6.60 -30.49
CA SER A 466 14.08 5.35 -30.22
C SER A 466 13.76 5.17 -28.73
N THR A 467 12.73 4.37 -28.45
CA THR A 467 12.39 3.88 -27.10
C THR A 467 12.78 2.41 -27.02
N VAL A 468 13.56 2.04 -26.00
CA VAL A 468 13.89 0.64 -25.72
C VAL A 468 12.86 0.10 -24.73
N TYR A 469 12.27 -1.06 -25.04
CA TYR A 469 11.40 -1.83 -24.18
C TYR A 469 12.13 -3.12 -23.78
N TYR A 470 12.18 -3.43 -22.49
CA TYR A 470 12.94 -4.60 -22.02
C TYR A 470 12.38 -5.22 -20.74
N TYR A 471 12.76 -6.48 -20.50
CA TYR A 471 12.51 -7.21 -19.25
C TYR A 471 13.72 -8.12 -18.96
N ILE A 472 13.77 -8.66 -17.73
CA ILE A 472 14.80 -9.61 -17.32
C ILE A 472 14.18 -10.99 -17.13
N GLU A 473 14.89 -12.02 -17.57
CA GLU A 473 14.55 -13.42 -17.36
C GLU A 473 15.74 -14.14 -16.72
N ALA A 474 15.46 -15.04 -15.77
CA ALA A 474 16.49 -15.89 -15.19
C ALA A 474 15.99 -17.32 -14.99
N SER A 475 16.94 -18.26 -15.07
CA SER A 475 16.76 -19.68 -14.79
C SER A 475 17.64 -20.08 -13.62
N SER A 476 17.11 -20.83 -12.66
CA SER A 476 17.88 -21.43 -11.57
C SER A 476 18.59 -22.71 -12.01
N ILE A 477 19.50 -23.21 -11.18
CA ILE A 477 20.11 -24.54 -11.35
C ILE A 477 19.09 -25.67 -11.08
N SER A 478 18.04 -25.43 -10.29
CA SER A 478 16.91 -26.39 -10.14
C SER A 478 15.98 -26.44 -11.35
N GLY A 479 16.15 -25.53 -12.33
CA GLY A 479 15.31 -25.43 -13.53
C GLY A 479 14.06 -24.56 -13.36
N LYS A 480 13.90 -23.85 -12.23
CA LYS A 480 12.87 -22.81 -12.09
C LYS A 480 13.22 -21.62 -12.98
N THR A 481 12.23 -21.07 -13.67
CA THR A 481 12.38 -19.90 -14.54
C THR A 481 11.46 -18.77 -14.09
N GLN A 482 11.93 -17.53 -14.06
CA GLN A 482 11.10 -16.37 -13.75
C GLN A 482 11.51 -15.15 -14.57
N THR A 483 10.56 -14.23 -14.77
CA THR A 483 10.77 -12.93 -15.41
C THR A 483 10.42 -11.80 -14.45
N ARG A 484 11.08 -10.65 -14.61
CA ARG A 484 10.71 -9.38 -13.97
C ARG A 484 10.52 -8.33 -15.07
N PRO A 485 9.35 -7.65 -15.13
CA PRO A 485 8.15 -7.89 -14.32
C PRO A 485 7.49 -9.26 -14.60
N LEU A 486 6.72 -9.79 -13.63
CA LEU A 486 6.14 -11.16 -13.70
C LEU A 486 5.29 -11.46 -14.94
N PRO A 487 4.52 -10.50 -15.53
CA PRO A 487 3.77 -10.73 -16.77
C PRO A 487 4.57 -10.58 -18.07
N ALA A 488 5.90 -10.45 -18.02
CA ALA A 488 6.71 -10.40 -19.25
C ALA A 488 6.50 -11.67 -20.10
N PRO A 489 6.51 -11.58 -21.45
CA PRO A 489 6.92 -10.43 -22.27
C PRO A 489 5.84 -9.34 -22.49
N ALA A 490 4.63 -9.51 -21.93
CA ALA A 490 3.56 -8.51 -22.01
C ALA A 490 3.81 -7.29 -21.10
N ALA A 491 4.44 -7.53 -19.94
CA ALA A 491 5.02 -6.49 -19.11
C ALA A 491 6.48 -6.21 -19.49
N TYR A 492 6.91 -4.95 -19.34
CA TYR A 492 8.26 -4.48 -19.65
C TYR A 492 8.53 -3.14 -18.97
N TRP A 493 9.80 -2.84 -18.72
CA TRP A 493 10.27 -1.48 -18.51
C TRP A 493 10.55 -0.80 -19.85
N LYS A 494 10.70 0.54 -19.84
CA LYS A 494 11.12 1.30 -21.01
C LYS A 494 12.02 2.47 -20.64
N PHE A 495 12.90 2.85 -21.56
CA PHE A 495 13.63 4.12 -21.54
C PHE A 495 13.74 4.70 -22.94
N ASN A 496 13.81 6.03 -23.04
CA ASN A 496 14.01 6.75 -24.29
C ASN A 496 15.49 7.07 -24.51
N ILE A 497 15.90 7.11 -25.77
CA ILE A 497 17.24 7.52 -26.16
C ILE A 497 17.15 8.93 -26.73
N ILE A 498 17.51 9.89 -25.89
CA ILE A 498 17.41 11.31 -26.20
C ILE A 498 18.50 11.67 -27.22
N LEU A 499 18.09 12.33 -28.31
CA LEU A 499 19.01 12.92 -29.27
C LEU A 499 19.97 13.86 -28.55
N ASN A 500 21.27 13.65 -28.71
CA ASN A 500 22.26 14.67 -28.34
C ASN A 500 22.15 15.83 -29.36
N THR A 501 21.22 16.76 -29.11
CA THR A 501 21.13 18.00 -29.86
C THR A 501 22.25 18.92 -29.41
N GLU A 502 23.45 18.72 -29.97
CA GLU A 502 24.55 19.68 -29.91
C GLU A 502 24.20 20.94 -30.69
N ILE A 503 23.26 21.73 -30.17
CA ILE A 503 23.30 23.16 -30.39
C ILE A 503 24.52 23.63 -29.61
N ASN A 504 25.61 23.84 -30.34
CA ASN A 504 26.86 24.41 -29.85
C ASN A 504 26.70 25.92 -29.59
N ASN A 505 25.62 26.28 -28.89
CA ASN A 505 25.59 27.50 -28.11
C ASN A 505 26.62 27.34 -27.01
N SER A 506 27.38 28.39 -26.76
CA SER A 506 27.93 28.65 -25.43
C SER A 506 26.75 28.84 -24.47
N ILE A 507 26.15 27.74 -24.03
CA ILE A 507 25.11 27.74 -23.00
C ILE A 507 25.82 28.23 -21.74
N SER A 508 25.53 29.47 -21.35
CA SER A 508 25.65 29.85 -19.95
C SER A 508 24.78 28.87 -19.18
N SER A 509 25.43 27.88 -18.58
CA SER A 509 24.78 26.81 -17.84
C SER A 509 23.89 27.42 -16.77
N VAL A 510 22.57 27.22 -16.88
CA VAL A 510 21.64 27.50 -15.80
C VAL A 510 21.77 26.32 -14.83
N ILE A 511 22.81 26.37 -13.98
CA ILE A 511 23.24 25.26 -13.11
C ILE A 511 22.19 24.92 -12.04
N PHE A 512 21.31 25.86 -11.74
CA PHE A 512 20.15 25.66 -10.87
C PHE A 512 18.98 26.54 -11.32
N GLU A 513 17.77 26.03 -11.14
CA GLU A 513 16.54 26.77 -11.38
C GLU A 513 15.86 27.13 -10.05
N VAL A 514 15.07 28.20 -10.09
CA VAL A 514 14.23 28.62 -8.96
C VAL A 514 12.84 28.85 -9.50
N ALA A 515 11.89 28.01 -9.09
CA ALA A 515 10.49 28.17 -9.46
C ALA A 515 9.91 29.44 -8.78
N ASP A 516 8.65 29.76 -9.05
CA ASP A 516 8.06 30.93 -8.43
C ASP A 516 7.80 30.72 -6.94
N ILE A 517 8.15 31.73 -6.15
CA ILE A 517 7.98 31.77 -4.71
C ILE A 517 6.49 31.87 -4.40
N PHE A 518 5.97 31.02 -3.52
CA PHE A 518 4.55 30.99 -3.17
C PHE A 518 4.29 30.83 -1.67
N PRO A 519 3.23 31.45 -1.11
CA PRO A 519 2.36 32.44 -1.75
C PRO A 519 3.09 33.77 -2.03
N ASN A 520 2.77 34.41 -3.15
CA ASN A 520 3.28 35.74 -3.51
C ASN A 520 2.14 36.55 -4.16
N PRO A 521 1.53 37.52 -3.46
CA PRO A 521 1.98 38.09 -2.18
C PRO A 521 1.87 37.12 -0.99
N SER A 522 2.84 37.18 -0.08
CA SER A 522 2.88 36.39 1.15
C SER A 522 2.26 37.11 2.34
N LYS A 523 1.78 36.31 3.29
CA LYS A 523 1.20 36.71 4.59
C LYS A 523 1.53 35.67 5.69
N GLY A 524 2.64 34.93 5.53
CA GLY A 524 2.88 33.74 6.32
C GLY A 524 4.13 32.96 5.93
N ILE A 525 4.11 31.67 6.22
CA ILE A 525 5.12 30.72 5.76
C ILE A 525 5.12 30.72 4.22
N THR A 526 6.30 30.95 3.65
CA THR A 526 6.52 31.12 2.22
C THR A 526 7.52 30.07 1.73
N CYS A 527 7.18 29.38 0.64
CA CYS A 527 8.01 28.40 -0.04
C CYS A 527 8.87 29.06 -1.14
N ILE A 528 10.15 28.69 -1.16
CA ILE A 528 11.13 29.00 -2.21
C ILE A 528 11.60 27.66 -2.78
N PRO A 529 11.08 27.20 -3.93
CA PRO A 529 11.52 25.96 -4.55
C PRO A 529 12.81 26.20 -5.35
N VAL A 530 13.88 25.50 -4.98
CA VAL A 530 15.20 25.53 -5.64
C VAL A 530 15.48 24.14 -6.23
N GLN A 531 15.77 24.08 -7.52
CA GLN A 531 16.13 22.85 -8.24
C GLN A 531 17.61 22.91 -8.60
N SER A 532 18.41 21.93 -8.20
CA SER A 532 19.81 21.82 -8.64
C SER A 532 20.11 20.43 -9.17
N GLU A 533 20.69 20.33 -10.37
CA GLU A 533 21.01 19.04 -11.00
C GLU A 533 22.19 18.33 -10.34
N ASN A 534 23.03 19.06 -9.59
CA ASN A 534 24.25 18.56 -8.97
C ASN A 534 24.33 18.97 -7.49
N ILE A 535 25.02 18.18 -6.67
CA ILE A 535 25.29 18.53 -5.26
C ILE A 535 26.17 19.80 -5.22
N ARG A 536 25.59 20.93 -4.82
CA ARG A 536 26.29 22.22 -4.66
C ARG A 536 25.95 22.89 -3.34
N GLN A 537 26.89 23.70 -2.83
CA GLN A 537 26.71 24.53 -1.64
C GLN A 537 25.98 25.82 -2.03
N PHE A 538 24.86 26.11 -1.37
CA PHE A 538 24.05 27.30 -1.57
C PHE A 538 23.99 28.17 -0.31
N GLU A 539 23.83 29.46 -0.53
CA GLU A 539 23.42 30.48 0.45
C GLU A 539 22.14 31.16 -0.06
N VAL A 540 21.10 31.20 0.77
CA VAL A 540 19.81 31.81 0.47
C VAL A 540 19.46 32.81 1.56
N GLY A 541 19.26 34.07 1.16
CA GLY A 541 18.98 35.17 2.08
C GLY A 541 17.83 36.06 1.63
N LEU A 542 17.15 36.66 2.60
CA LEU A 542 16.13 37.68 2.42
C LEU A 542 16.77 39.08 2.45
N TYR A 543 16.39 39.95 1.52
CA TYR A 543 16.92 41.31 1.36
C TYR A 543 15.79 42.33 1.21
N ASN A 544 15.99 43.54 1.73
CA ASN A 544 15.08 44.67 1.50
C ASN A 544 15.39 45.41 0.18
N ILE A 545 14.57 46.41 -0.17
CA ILE A 545 14.73 47.23 -1.38
C ILE A 545 16.05 48.02 -1.45
N HIS A 546 16.74 48.22 -0.31
CA HIS A 546 18.03 48.89 -0.23
C HIS A 546 19.22 47.90 -0.33
N GLY A 547 18.94 46.61 -0.59
CA GLY A 547 19.97 45.57 -0.71
C GLY A 547 20.57 45.11 0.63
N GLN A 548 19.98 45.50 1.76
CA GLN A 548 20.42 45.04 3.08
C GLN A 548 19.83 43.64 3.36
N LYS A 549 20.67 42.69 3.79
CA LYS A 549 20.21 41.36 4.22
C LYS A 549 19.41 41.51 5.53
N ILE A 550 18.23 40.90 5.57
CA ILE A 550 17.31 40.88 6.69
C ILE A 550 17.45 39.57 7.48
N SER A 551 17.57 38.44 6.78
CA SER A 551 17.78 37.13 7.39
C SER A 551 18.45 36.16 6.43
N ASP A 552 19.12 35.16 7.00
CA ASP A 552 19.54 33.94 6.31
C ASP A 552 18.40 32.92 6.36
N ILE A 553 18.04 32.35 5.22
CA ILE A 553 16.97 31.35 5.07
C ILE A 553 17.59 29.95 5.03
N PHE A 554 18.72 29.79 4.33
CA PHE A 554 19.40 28.50 4.20
C PHE A 554 20.87 28.67 3.84
N THR A 555 21.73 27.87 4.46
CA THR A 555 23.13 27.69 4.04
C THR A 555 23.46 26.20 4.11
N GLY A 556 23.87 25.58 3.01
CA GLY A 556 24.16 24.15 2.96
C GLY A 556 24.08 23.57 1.56
N GLN A 557 24.17 22.24 1.44
CA GLN A 557 24.10 21.57 0.14
C GLN A 557 22.66 21.35 -0.35
N ILE A 558 22.48 21.45 -1.67
CA ILE A 558 21.25 21.16 -2.41
C ILE A 558 21.60 20.24 -3.59
N SER A 559 20.75 19.26 -3.84
CA SER A 559 20.77 18.35 -5.00
C SER A 559 19.35 17.86 -5.22
N GLY A 560 18.88 17.84 -6.46
CA GLY A 560 17.46 17.66 -6.78
C GLY A 560 16.60 18.88 -6.43
N GLU A 561 15.30 18.65 -6.23
CA GLU A 561 14.37 19.69 -5.75
C GLU A 561 14.51 19.89 -4.24
N LYS A 562 14.57 21.14 -3.79
CA LYS A 562 14.51 21.49 -2.36
C LYS A 562 13.62 22.70 -2.14
N LYS A 563 12.61 22.52 -1.29
CA LYS A 563 11.68 23.57 -0.87
C LYS A 563 12.20 24.21 0.42
N LEU A 564 12.68 25.44 0.32
CA LEU A 564 13.13 26.24 1.45
C LEU A 564 11.97 27.09 1.96
N PHE A 565 11.92 27.34 3.27
CA PHE A 565 10.82 28.08 3.88
C PHE A 565 11.30 29.24 4.75
N PHE A 566 10.57 30.35 4.71
CA PHE A 566 10.70 31.44 5.68
C PHE A 566 9.34 31.98 6.08
N ASP A 567 9.25 32.61 7.25
CA ASP A 567 8.01 33.21 7.75
C ASP A 567 8.01 34.71 7.47
N SER A 568 6.98 35.21 6.78
CA SER A 568 6.81 36.63 6.48
C SER A 568 5.97 37.39 7.52
N ARG A 569 5.46 36.75 8.58
CA ARG A 569 4.55 37.39 9.57
C ARG A 569 5.16 38.56 10.33
N GLU A 570 6.48 38.53 10.54
CA GLU A 570 7.21 39.58 11.28
C GLU A 570 7.79 40.66 10.35
N LEU A 571 7.58 40.55 9.04
CA LEU A 571 8.02 41.53 8.05
C LEU A 571 6.92 42.59 7.82
N ALA A 572 7.34 43.84 7.65
CA ALA A 572 6.43 44.91 7.25
C ALA A 572 5.90 44.68 5.83
N SER A 573 4.65 45.06 5.55
CA SER A 573 4.06 44.98 4.21
C SER A 573 4.90 45.79 3.21
N GLY A 574 5.37 45.15 2.13
CA GLY A 574 6.36 45.76 1.24
C GLY A 574 6.93 44.81 0.18
N VAL A 575 7.93 45.28 -0.56
CA VAL A 575 8.67 44.47 -1.54
C VAL A 575 9.99 44.04 -0.94
N TYR A 576 10.29 42.74 -1.07
CA TYR A 576 11.56 42.13 -0.67
C TYR A 576 12.13 41.31 -1.81
N PHE A 577 13.39 40.92 -1.67
CA PHE A 577 14.09 40.07 -2.63
C PHE A 577 14.70 38.86 -1.91
N ILE A 578 14.51 37.68 -2.49
CA ILE A 578 15.24 36.48 -2.12
C ILE A 578 16.44 36.36 -3.06
N ARG A 579 17.65 36.33 -2.50
CA ARG A 579 18.87 35.99 -3.24
C ARG A 579 19.23 34.54 -2.95
N ILE A 580 19.49 33.77 -4.01
CA ILE A 580 19.91 32.38 -3.97
C ILE A 580 21.23 32.32 -4.75
N GLN A 581 22.32 31.94 -4.10
CA GLN A 581 23.65 31.94 -4.71
C GLN A 581 24.43 30.68 -4.36
N ASP A 582 25.24 30.20 -5.31
CA ASP A 582 26.33 29.27 -5.06
C ASP A 582 27.68 30.02 -5.11
N LEU A 583 28.80 29.31 -5.27
CA LEU A 583 30.13 29.94 -5.35
C LEU A 583 30.37 30.76 -6.64
N GLU A 584 29.54 30.59 -7.67
CA GLU A 584 29.81 31.06 -9.04
C GLU A 584 28.64 31.88 -9.62
N HIS A 585 27.41 31.68 -9.15
CA HIS A 585 26.17 32.21 -9.72
C HIS A 585 25.23 32.76 -8.63
N SER A 586 24.38 33.72 -9.00
CA SER A 586 23.40 34.34 -8.09
C SER A 586 22.10 34.67 -8.82
N ILE A 587 20.97 34.21 -8.28
CA ILE A 587 19.61 34.49 -8.75
C ILE A 587 18.88 35.35 -7.71
N LEU A 588 18.13 36.35 -8.19
CA LEU A 588 17.30 37.22 -7.36
C LEU A 588 15.82 37.08 -7.76
N LYS A 589 14.96 36.66 -6.81
CA LYS A 589 13.50 36.57 -7.00
C LYS A 589 12.80 37.63 -6.13
N LYS A 590 11.78 38.29 -6.70
CA LYS A 590 10.97 39.31 -5.99
C LYS A 590 9.83 38.65 -5.22
N ILE A 591 9.63 39.07 -3.98
CA ILE A 591 8.43 38.75 -3.18
C ILE A 591 7.73 40.03 -2.70
N ILE A 592 6.40 39.99 -2.62
CA ILE A 592 5.57 41.02 -2.00
C ILE A 592 5.04 40.46 -0.68
N VAL A 593 5.23 41.16 0.43
CA VAL A 593 4.63 40.84 1.75
C VAL A 593 3.41 41.75 1.96
N ARG A 594 2.31 41.20 2.50
CA ARG A 594 1.05 41.90 2.75
C ARG A 594 0.60 41.87 4.22
#